data_AF-A0A6A5G7K4-F1
#
_entry.id   AF-A0A6A5G7K4-F1
#
_cell.length_a   1.000
_cell.length_b   1.000
_cell.length_c   1.000
_cell.angle_alpha   90.00
_cell.angle_beta   90.00
_cell.angle_gamma   90.00
#
_symmetry.space_group_name_H-M   'P 1'
#
loop_
_entity.id
_entity.type
_entity.pdbx_description
1 polymer ?
#
loop_
_entity_poly.entity_id
_entity_poly.type
_entity_poly.pdbx_seq_one_letter_code
_entity_poly.pdbx_strand_id
1 'polypeptide(L)'
;MKSSVILFLFALFIVGVQSQSIQDQYRRATRLVRYNNINYYWYGNYVYDASHPLKCEYPIDLSADKEFQNVTYPDGSKPPSLQFGCLNYEDCCGLECCGDSRTSTVLICGIFLVTLASCVGYKKYQRYQIKKSDEMAMATTNSALQPLLDDTNIEVHAV
;
A
#
# COMPACT_ATOMS: atom_id res chain seq x y z
N MET A 1 -54.59 41.99 30.70
CA MET A 1 -53.92 40.74 31.14
C MET A 1 -53.50 39.80 30.00
N LYS A 2 -54.25 39.66 28.90
CA LYS A 2 -53.94 38.71 27.81
C LYS A 2 -52.63 39.00 27.04
N SER A 3 -52.26 40.28 26.89
CA SER A 3 -51.07 40.68 26.10
C SER A 3 -49.73 40.30 26.77
N SER A 4 -49.66 40.32 28.11
CA SER A 4 -48.42 40.06 28.85
C SER A 4 -48.04 38.57 28.86
N VAL A 5 -49.03 37.68 28.86
CA VAL A 5 -48.82 36.22 28.79
C VAL A 5 -48.28 35.81 27.42
N ILE A 6 -48.75 36.45 26.35
CA ILE A 6 -48.31 36.16 24.98
C ILE A 6 -46.83 36.53 24.81
N LEU A 7 -46.39 37.68 25.34
CA LEU A 7 -44.99 38.10 25.31
C LEU A 7 -44.06 37.12 26.06
N PHE A 8 -44.49 36.61 27.21
CA PHE A 8 -43.74 35.61 27.97
C PHE A 8 -43.60 34.29 27.23
N LEU A 9 -44.67 33.82 26.57
CA LEU A 9 -44.64 32.59 25.79
C LEU A 9 -43.76 32.73 24.54
N PHE A 10 -43.79 33.90 23.86
CA PHE A 10 -42.91 34.19 22.73
C PHE A 10 -41.42 34.21 23.14
N ALA A 11 -41.09 34.83 24.28
CA ALA A 11 -39.72 34.84 24.80
C ALA A 11 -39.22 33.43 25.12
N LEU A 12 -40.03 32.59 25.76
CA LEU A 12 -39.70 31.19 26.03
C LEU A 12 -39.52 30.37 24.74
N PHE A 13 -40.34 30.64 23.71
CA PHE A 13 -40.20 29.98 22.41
C PHE A 13 -38.88 30.36 21.71
N ILE A 14 -38.50 31.64 21.69
CA ILE A 14 -37.25 32.09 21.08
C ILE A 14 -36.03 31.51 21.83
N VAL A 15 -36.05 31.54 23.18
CA VAL A 15 -34.98 30.94 24.00
C VAL A 15 -34.90 29.42 23.77
N GLY A 16 -36.03 28.73 23.67
CA GLY A 16 -36.10 27.29 23.39
C GLY A 16 -35.55 26.91 22.01
N VAL A 17 -35.93 27.65 20.96
CA VAL A 17 -35.47 27.42 19.58
C VAL A 17 -33.96 27.67 19.44
N GLN A 18 -33.44 28.71 20.09
CA GLN A 18 -32.01 29.03 20.03
C GLN A 18 -31.15 28.01 20.80
N SER A 19 -31.69 27.41 21.87
CA SER A 19 -31.01 26.33 22.59
C SER A 19 -30.88 25.05 21.74
N GLN A 20 -31.92 24.70 20.97
CA GLN A 20 -31.90 23.52 20.11
C GLN A 20 -30.92 23.64 18.94
N SER A 21 -30.81 24.80 18.29
CA SER A 21 -29.88 24.98 17.16
C SER A 21 -28.42 24.83 17.57
N ILE A 22 -28.05 25.35 18.76
CA ILE A 22 -26.70 25.26 19.30
C ILE A 22 -26.34 23.82 19.66
N GLN A 23 -27.28 23.07 20.27
CA GLN A 23 -27.07 21.67 20.61
C GLN A 23 -26.92 20.77 19.38
N ASP A 24 -27.67 21.02 18.31
CA ASP A 24 -27.54 20.27 17.06
C ASP A 24 -26.23 20.56 16.31
N GLN A 25 -25.72 21.79 16.39
CA GLN A 25 -24.41 22.15 15.83
C GLN A 25 -23.27 21.50 16.63
N TYR A 26 -23.37 21.48 17.97
CA TYR A 26 -22.42 20.77 18.84
C TYR A 26 -22.43 19.26 18.54
N ARG A 27 -23.62 18.64 18.44
CA ARG A 27 -23.75 17.22 18.10
C ARG A 27 -23.11 16.87 16.75
N ARG A 28 -23.11 17.79 15.77
CA ARG A 28 -22.50 17.56 14.45
C ARG A 28 -20.98 17.63 14.49
N ALA A 29 -20.42 18.58 15.24
CA ALA A 29 -18.97 18.78 15.37
C ALA A 29 -18.30 17.79 16.34
N THR A 30 -19.05 17.19 17.26
CA THR A 30 -18.54 16.17 18.21
C THR A 30 -18.92 14.75 17.79
N ARG A 31 -19.65 14.58 16.68
CA ARG A 31 -20.02 13.24 16.20
C ARG A 31 -18.77 12.52 15.73
N LEU A 32 -18.55 11.32 16.28
CA LEU A 32 -17.65 10.35 15.66
C LEU A 32 -18.10 10.12 14.22
N VAL A 33 -17.18 10.29 13.28
CA VAL A 33 -17.42 9.98 11.87
C VAL A 33 -16.85 8.59 11.66
N ARG A 34 -17.70 7.65 11.23
CA ARG A 34 -17.28 6.27 11.00
C ARG A 34 -17.40 6.00 9.51
N TYR A 35 -16.26 5.75 8.88
CA TYR A 35 -16.16 5.50 7.45
C TYR A 35 -15.18 4.35 7.22
N ASN A 36 -15.52 3.43 6.31
CA ASN A 36 -14.70 2.26 6.01
C ASN A 36 -14.21 1.46 7.25
N ASN A 37 -15.07 1.31 8.26
CA ASN A 37 -14.77 0.67 9.55
C ASN A 37 -13.71 1.38 10.43
N ILE A 38 -13.22 2.55 10.03
CA ILE A 38 -12.31 3.42 10.78
C ILE A 38 -13.14 4.48 11.52
N ASN A 39 -12.75 4.77 12.76
CA ASN A 39 -13.32 5.85 13.55
C ASN A 39 -12.45 7.10 13.36
N TYR A 40 -13.05 8.14 12.83
CA TYR A 40 -12.43 9.44 12.64
C TYR A 40 -12.86 10.40 13.74
N TYR A 41 -11.87 11.10 14.25
CA TYR A 41 -12.01 12.05 15.34
C TYR A 41 -11.59 13.43 14.86
N TRP A 42 -12.37 14.43 15.25
CA TRP A 42 -11.99 15.81 15.03
C TRP A 42 -10.79 16.19 15.89
N TYR A 43 -10.04 17.19 15.43
CA TYR A 43 -8.84 17.66 16.12
C TYR A 43 -9.07 17.84 17.64
N GLY A 44 -8.19 17.22 18.43
CA GLY A 44 -8.23 17.30 19.90
C GLY A 44 -9.16 16.32 20.60
N ASN A 45 -10.00 15.56 19.86
CA ASN A 45 -10.92 14.57 20.41
C ASN A 45 -10.51 13.12 20.10
N TYR A 46 -9.26 12.90 19.71
CA TYR A 46 -8.77 11.56 19.38
C TYR A 46 -8.75 10.65 20.62
N VAL A 47 -9.38 9.49 20.49
CA VAL A 47 -9.36 8.44 21.51
C VAL A 47 -8.47 7.31 21.02
N TYR A 48 -7.46 6.98 21.82
CA TYR A 48 -6.58 5.86 21.53
C TYR A 48 -7.36 4.54 21.58
N ASP A 49 -7.21 3.73 20.54
CA ASP A 49 -7.77 2.39 20.45
C ASP A 49 -6.61 1.40 20.33
N ALA A 50 -6.56 0.41 21.23
CA ALA A 50 -5.54 -0.63 21.21
C ALA A 50 -5.62 -1.49 19.93
N SER A 51 -6.79 -1.53 19.28
CA SER A 51 -6.99 -2.21 18.00
C SER A 51 -6.33 -1.46 16.84
N HIS A 52 -6.08 -0.16 16.97
CA HIS A 52 -5.50 0.70 15.93
C HIS A 52 -4.39 1.60 16.53
N PRO A 53 -3.23 1.01 16.85
CA PRO A 53 -2.16 1.68 17.60
C PRO A 53 -1.45 2.81 16.83
N LEU A 54 -1.51 2.83 15.50
CA LEU A 54 -0.87 3.87 14.68
C LEU A 54 -1.81 5.06 14.55
N LYS A 55 -1.40 6.23 15.06
CA LYS A 55 -2.16 7.48 14.91
C LYS A 55 -1.81 8.17 13.60
N CYS A 56 -2.81 8.39 12.76
CA CYS A 56 -2.73 9.20 11.55
C CYS A 56 -3.44 10.55 11.74
N GLU A 57 -2.87 11.61 11.18
CA GLU A 57 -3.45 12.94 11.16
C GLU A 57 -3.50 13.45 9.72
N TYR A 58 -4.70 13.79 9.27
CA TYR A 58 -4.96 14.34 7.95
C TYR A 58 -5.29 15.82 8.06
N PRO A 59 -4.44 16.73 7.53
CA PRO A 59 -4.78 18.14 7.45
C PRO A 59 -5.88 18.35 6.41
N ILE A 60 -6.97 19.00 6.80
CA ILE A 60 -8.10 19.26 5.89
C ILE A 60 -7.76 20.50 5.06
N ASP A 61 -7.66 20.34 3.74
CA ASP A 61 -7.48 21.47 2.83
C ASP A 61 -8.83 21.87 2.24
N LEU A 62 -9.29 23.07 2.58
CA LEU A 62 -10.59 23.60 2.14
C LEU A 62 -10.69 23.81 0.62
N SER A 63 -9.54 23.89 -0.06
CA SER A 63 -9.48 24.03 -1.51
C SER A 63 -9.54 22.69 -2.25
N ALA A 64 -9.00 21.62 -1.65
CA ALA A 64 -9.00 20.27 -2.21
C ALA A 64 -10.25 19.48 -1.77
N ASP A 65 -10.67 19.62 -0.52
CA ASP A 65 -11.68 18.77 0.11
C ASP A 65 -13.02 19.49 0.24
N LYS A 66 -13.75 19.55 -0.88
CA LYS A 66 -15.09 20.17 -0.95
C LYS A 66 -16.08 19.57 0.06
N GLU A 67 -15.91 18.31 0.42
CA GLU A 67 -16.80 17.57 1.33
C GLU A 67 -16.76 18.12 2.77
N PHE A 68 -15.62 18.67 3.21
CA PHE A 68 -15.46 19.26 4.53
C PHE A 68 -15.75 20.76 4.58
N GLN A 69 -16.10 21.40 3.45
CA GLN A 69 -16.37 22.84 3.40
C GLN A 69 -17.56 23.28 4.25
N ASN A 70 -18.55 22.40 4.44
CA ASN A 70 -19.76 22.67 5.22
C ASN A 70 -19.65 22.18 6.68
N VAL A 71 -18.47 21.74 7.12
CA VAL A 71 -18.22 21.37 8.51
C VAL A 71 -17.54 22.52 9.22
N THR A 72 -18.21 23.02 10.24
CA THR A 72 -17.73 24.12 11.07
C THR A 72 -17.89 23.73 12.52
N TYR A 73 -16.88 24.02 13.34
CA TYR A 73 -17.00 23.91 14.78
C TYR A 73 -18.11 24.84 15.31
N PRO A 74 -18.65 24.60 16.51
CA PRO A 74 -19.60 25.50 17.16
C PRO A 74 -19.04 26.94 17.29
N ASP A 75 -17.73 27.10 17.35
CA ASP A 75 -17.03 28.39 17.42
C ASP A 75 -16.92 29.11 16.05
N GLY A 76 -17.48 28.54 14.97
CA GLY A 76 -17.41 29.10 13.63
C GLY A 76 -16.07 28.87 12.91
N SER A 77 -15.08 28.30 13.60
CA SER A 77 -13.81 27.88 13.02
C SER A 77 -13.96 26.57 12.24
N LYS A 78 -13.13 26.39 11.22
CA LYS A 78 -13.11 25.15 10.44
C LYS A 78 -12.17 24.14 11.09
N PRO A 79 -12.49 22.84 11.04
CA PRO A 79 -11.62 21.82 11.62
C PRO A 79 -10.26 21.83 10.91
N PRO A 80 -9.14 21.94 11.66
CA PRO A 80 -7.82 22.04 11.06
C PRO A 80 -7.32 20.68 10.54
N SER A 81 -7.67 19.59 11.22
CA SER A 81 -7.29 18.25 10.84
C SER A 81 -8.25 17.19 11.40
N LEU A 82 -8.20 16.02 10.78
CA LEU A 82 -8.89 14.79 11.17
C LEU A 82 -7.86 13.79 11.70
N GLN A 83 -8.18 13.12 12.80
CA GLN A 83 -7.32 12.14 13.45
C GLN A 83 -7.98 10.76 13.42
N PHE A 84 -7.26 9.74 13.00
CA PHE A 84 -7.77 8.36 12.93
C PHE A 84 -6.66 7.36 13.26
N GLY A 85 -7.07 6.12 13.55
CA GLY A 85 -6.14 5.03 13.86
C GLY A 85 -6.03 4.04 12.71
N CYS A 86 -4.81 3.58 12.43
CA CYS A 86 -4.49 2.46 11.54
C CYS A 86 -3.78 1.34 12.32
N LEU A 87 -3.60 0.19 11.67
CA LEU A 87 -2.83 -0.92 12.22
C LEU A 87 -1.32 -0.64 12.11
N ASN A 88 -0.51 -1.28 12.97
CA ASN A 88 0.95 -1.11 12.98
C ASN A 88 1.65 -1.53 11.67
N TYR A 89 1.00 -2.35 10.85
CA TYR A 89 1.52 -2.83 9.56
C TYR A 89 0.94 -2.05 8.36
N GLU A 90 0.15 -1.01 8.63
CA GLU A 90 -0.42 -0.12 7.64
C GLU A 90 0.23 1.27 7.74
N ASP A 91 0.20 2.01 6.65
CA ASP A 91 0.69 3.38 6.54
C ASP A 91 -0.48 4.37 6.37
N CYS A 92 -0.27 5.61 6.82
CA CYS A 92 -1.22 6.70 6.65
C CYS A 92 -1.21 7.21 5.19
N CYS A 93 -2.22 6.84 4.40
CA CYS A 93 -2.43 7.27 3.02
C CYS A 93 -3.53 8.33 2.91
N GLY A 94 -3.26 9.54 3.41
CA GLY A 94 -4.26 10.61 3.39
C GLY A 94 -5.39 10.33 4.39
N LEU A 95 -6.58 9.97 3.87
CA LEU A 95 -7.77 9.66 4.67
C LEU A 95 -7.97 8.15 4.90
N GLU A 96 -7.12 7.30 4.34
CA GLU A 96 -7.23 5.84 4.42
C GLU A 96 -5.95 5.19 4.94
N CYS A 97 -6.06 3.96 5.46
CA CYS A 97 -4.93 3.12 5.83
C CYS A 97 -4.53 2.26 4.62
N CYS A 98 -3.28 2.37 4.15
CA CYS A 98 -2.75 1.48 3.13
C CYS A 98 -1.94 0.36 3.77
N GLY A 99 -2.07 -0.88 3.29
CA GLY A 99 -1.10 -1.92 3.63
C GLY A 99 0.29 -1.58 3.08
N ASP A 100 1.35 -1.93 3.84
CA ASP A 100 2.74 -1.60 3.53
C ASP A 100 3.11 -1.95 2.07
N SER A 101 3.18 -0.90 1.25
CA SER A 101 3.57 -0.96 -0.17
C SER A 101 5.03 -1.41 -0.36
N ARG A 102 5.84 -1.38 0.72
CA ARG A 102 7.22 -1.87 0.71
C ARG A 102 7.28 -3.37 0.57
N THR A 103 6.33 -4.11 1.14
CA THR A 103 6.24 -5.57 0.97
C THR A 103 6.14 -5.94 -0.50
N SER A 104 5.25 -5.27 -1.24
CA SER A 104 5.07 -5.49 -2.67
C SER A 104 6.33 -5.14 -3.47
N THR A 105 6.99 -4.05 -3.14
CA THR A 105 8.20 -3.60 -3.86
C THR A 105 9.38 -4.55 -3.62
N VAL A 106 9.59 -5.00 -2.37
CA VAL A 106 10.65 -5.94 -2.01
C VAL A 106 10.42 -7.31 -2.66
N LEU A 107 9.17 -7.78 -2.74
CA LEU A 107 8.82 -9.02 -3.43
C LEU A 107 9.14 -8.96 -4.93
N ILE A 108 8.75 -7.87 -5.60
CA ILE A 108 9.04 -7.67 -7.04
C ILE A 108 10.55 -7.62 -7.30
N CYS A 109 11.29 -6.85 -6.49
CA CYS A 109 12.75 -6.78 -6.60
C CYS A 109 13.42 -8.14 -6.31
N GLY A 110 12.95 -8.88 -5.31
CA GLY A 110 13.46 -10.20 -4.98
C GLY A 110 13.29 -11.21 -6.12
N ILE A 111 12.10 -11.26 -6.72
CA ILE A 111 11.82 -12.12 -7.88
C ILE A 111 12.70 -11.74 -9.07
N PHE A 112 12.88 -10.44 -9.33
CA PHE A 112 13.75 -9.98 -10.41
C PHE A 112 15.21 -10.41 -10.21
N LEU A 113 15.76 -10.30 -8.99
CA LEU A 113 17.12 -10.76 -8.70
C LEU A 113 17.28 -12.28 -8.83
N VAL A 114 16.30 -13.06 -8.36
CA VAL A 114 16.30 -14.52 -8.48
C VAL A 114 16.22 -14.97 -9.94
N THR A 115 15.39 -14.31 -10.75
CA THR A 115 15.29 -14.63 -12.19
C THR A 115 16.58 -14.28 -12.94
N LEU A 116 17.24 -13.15 -12.64
CA LEU A 116 18.55 -12.82 -13.20
C LEU A 116 19.62 -13.83 -12.79
N ALA A 117 19.70 -14.18 -11.51
CA ALA A 117 20.67 -15.17 -11.01
C ALA A 117 20.44 -16.54 -11.65
N SER A 118 19.18 -16.95 -11.78
CA SER A 118 18.79 -18.18 -12.47
C SER A 118 19.18 -18.12 -13.94
N CYS A 119 18.88 -17.04 -14.67
CA CYS A 119 19.26 -16.86 -16.07
C CYS A 119 20.78 -16.94 -16.30
N VAL A 120 21.58 -16.31 -15.42
CA VAL A 120 23.05 -16.41 -15.48
C VAL A 120 23.52 -17.83 -15.18
N GLY A 121 22.93 -18.47 -14.16
CA GLY A 121 23.19 -19.87 -13.81
C GLY A 121 22.86 -20.83 -14.94
N TYR A 122 21.69 -20.71 -15.56
CA TYR A 122 21.25 -21.51 -16.71
C TYR A 122 22.17 -21.31 -17.92
N LYS A 123 22.56 -20.07 -18.25
CA LYS A 123 23.52 -19.82 -19.34
C LYS A 123 24.88 -20.45 -19.06
N LYS A 124 25.38 -20.36 -17.81
CA LYS A 124 26.64 -20.99 -17.42
C LYS A 124 26.54 -22.52 -17.48
N TYR A 125 25.42 -23.08 -17.01
CA TYR A 125 25.14 -24.51 -17.05
C TYR A 125 25.03 -25.03 -18.49
N GLN A 126 24.37 -24.30 -19.39
CA GLN A 126 24.31 -24.65 -20.82
C GLN A 126 25.69 -24.66 -21.46
N ARG A 127 26.53 -23.64 -21.22
CA ARG A 127 27.91 -23.62 -21.75
C ARG A 127 28.74 -24.78 -21.22
N TYR A 128 28.57 -25.13 -19.95
CA TYR A 128 29.23 -26.29 -19.35
C TYR A 128 28.81 -27.59 -20.05
N GLN A 129 27.51 -27.75 -20.34
CA GLN A 129 27.01 -28.95 -21.03
C GLN A 129 27.46 -29.03 -22.50
N ILE A 130 27.50 -27.91 -23.23
CA ILE A 130 28.00 -27.87 -24.62
C ILE A 130 29.46 -28.31 -24.67
N LYS A 131 30.31 -27.77 -23.78
CA LYS A 131 31.72 -28.17 -23.72
C LYS A 131 31.91 -29.66 -23.46
N LYS A 132 31.09 -30.24 -22.57
CA LYS A 132 31.11 -31.68 -22.29
C LYS A 132 30.67 -32.51 -23.50
N SER A 133 29.66 -32.06 -24.24
CA SER A 133 29.20 -32.69 -25.49
C SER A 133 30.31 -32.73 -26.54
N ASP A 134 31.03 -31.62 -26.72
CA ASP A 134 32.13 -31.52 -27.69
C ASP A 134 33.31 -32.43 -27.31
N GLU A 135 33.64 -32.54 -26.02
CA GLU A 135 34.65 -33.47 -25.49
C GLU A 135 34.28 -34.94 -25.78
N MET A 136 33.00 -35.31 -25.67
CA MET A 136 32.52 -36.67 -25.97
C MET A 136 32.47 -36.96 -27.48
N ALA A 137 32.19 -35.95 -28.30
CA ALA A 137 32.21 -36.07 -29.76
C ALA A 137 33.64 -36.32 -30.28
N MET A 138 34.65 -35.61 -29.77
CA MET A 138 36.04 -35.78 -30.19
C MET A 138 36.65 -37.12 -29.75
N ALA A 139 36.28 -37.63 -28.57
CA ALA A 139 36.69 -38.97 -28.13
C ALA A 139 36.14 -40.06 -29.05
N THR A 140 34.90 -39.90 -29.53
CA THR A 140 34.25 -40.86 -30.44
C THR A 140 34.87 -40.81 -31.85
N THR A 141 35.16 -39.62 -32.38
CA THR A 141 35.80 -39.50 -33.71
C THR A 141 37.21 -40.07 -33.73
N ASN A 142 38.01 -39.85 -32.67
CA ASN A 142 39.37 -40.40 -32.59
C ASN A 142 39.35 -41.93 -32.49
N SER A 143 38.41 -42.49 -31.73
CA SER A 143 38.26 -43.95 -31.61
C SER A 143 37.72 -44.59 -32.91
N ALA A 144 36.89 -43.88 -33.68
CA ALA A 144 36.38 -44.33 -34.98
C ALA A 144 37.37 -44.18 -36.14
N LEU A 145 38.36 -43.28 -36.04
CA LEU A 145 39.40 -43.06 -37.07
C LEU A 145 40.60 -44.02 -36.94
N GLN A 146 40.84 -44.58 -35.75
CA GLN A 146 41.92 -45.56 -35.51
C GLN A 146 41.95 -46.76 -36.47
N PRO A 147 40.83 -47.42 -36.85
CA PRO A 147 40.88 -48.55 -37.77
C PRO A 147 41.16 -48.17 -39.24
N LEU A 148 41.03 -46.89 -39.64
CA LEU A 148 41.27 -46.44 -41.02
C LEU A 148 42.73 -46.07 -41.32
N LEU A 149 43.51 -45.71 -40.29
CA LEU A 149 44.94 -45.38 -40.43
C LEU A 149 45.87 -46.60 -40.32
N ASP A 150 45.36 -47.74 -39.85
CA ASP A 150 46.10 -49.01 -39.79
C ASP A 150 46.19 -49.68 -41.17
N ASP A 151 45.16 -49.52 -42.02
CA ASP A 151 45.09 -50.10 -43.37
C ASP A 151 46.02 -49.39 -44.38
N THR A 152 46.25 -48.08 -44.21
CA THR A 152 47.07 -47.28 -45.15
C THR A 152 48.58 -47.38 -44.91
N ASN A 153 49.03 -48.01 -43.82
CA ASN A 153 50.47 -48.18 -43.52
C ASN A 153 51.05 -49.51 -44.03
N ILE A 154 50.27 -50.33 -44.74
CA ILE A 154 50.70 -51.61 -45.30
C ILE A 154 50.65 -51.56 -46.85
N GLU A 155 51.25 -50.56 -47.48
CA GLU A 155 51.53 -50.64 -48.92
C GLU A 155 52.73 -49.80 -49.38
N VAL A 156 53.87 -49.93 -48.69
CA VAL A 156 55.17 -49.47 -49.22
C VAL A 156 56.26 -50.48 -48.85
N HIS A 157 56.20 -51.71 -49.36
CA HIS A 157 57.36 -52.60 -49.44
C HIS A 157 57.01 -53.85 -50.27
N ALA A 158 57.04 -53.76 -51.61
CA ALA A 158 57.34 -54.91 -52.46
C ALA A 158 57.52 -54.50 -53.93
N VAL A 159 58.75 -54.75 -54.40
CA VAL A 159 59.23 -54.91 -55.79
C VAL A 159 59.47 -53.64 -56.61
#